data_AF-A0A7S6MQF7-F1
#
_entry.id   AF-A0A7S6MQF7-F1
#
_cell.length_a   1.000
_cell.length_b   1.000
_cell.length_c   1.000
_cell.angle_alpha   90.00
_cell.angle_beta   90.00
_cell.angle_gamma   90.00
#
_symmetry.space_group_name_H-M   'P 1'
#
loop_
_entity.id
_entity.type
_entity.pdbx_description
1 polymer ?
#
loop_
_entity_poly.entity_id
_entity_poly.type
_entity_poly.pdbx_seq_one_letter_code
_entity_poly.pdbx_strand_id
1 'polypeptide(L)'
;MAQIYSDGTYRENNPTWHEEDSPWKAVQIKKIIEKNSLHPNKICEIGCGAGEVLNQLSNHYGDKKEFFGYEISPQALELCAKKSKHK
;
A
#
# COMPACT_ATOMS: atom_id res chain seq x y z
N MET A 1 17.82 15.57 -3.33
CA MET A 1 17.01 14.36 -3.59
C MET A 1 17.21 13.38 -2.44
N ALA A 2 16.14 12.77 -1.92
CA ALA A 2 16.19 11.96 -0.70
C ALA A 2 16.90 10.60 -0.94
N GLN A 3 18.21 10.55 -0.65
CA GLN A 3 19.01 9.31 -0.76
C GLN A 3 18.47 8.19 0.14
N ILE A 4 17.82 8.54 1.26
CA ILE A 4 17.36 7.61 2.31
C ILE A 4 16.40 6.50 1.82
N TYR A 5 15.65 6.74 0.75
CA TYR A 5 14.70 5.76 0.18
C TYR A 5 15.34 4.83 -0.84
N SER A 6 16.53 5.19 -1.35
CA SER A 6 17.29 4.39 -2.30
C SER A 6 18.46 3.66 -1.67
N ASP A 7 19.11 4.25 -0.67
CA ASP A 7 20.34 3.73 -0.05
C ASP A 7 20.09 2.75 1.10
N GLY A 8 18.82 2.57 1.51
CA GLY A 8 18.42 1.65 2.57
C GLY A 8 18.33 2.27 3.97
N THR A 9 18.82 3.50 4.16
CA THR A 9 18.77 4.22 5.45
C THR A 9 17.36 4.25 6.06
N TYR A 10 16.33 4.43 5.21
CA TYR A 10 14.95 4.43 5.70
C TYR A 10 14.51 3.07 6.23
N ARG A 11 14.94 1.97 5.61
CA ARG A 11 14.65 0.59 6.06
C ARG A 11 15.28 0.30 7.40
N GLU A 12 16.53 0.70 7.58
CA GLU A 12 17.29 0.47 8.81
C GLU A 12 16.60 1.14 10.00
N ASN A 13 16.12 2.37 9.79
CA ASN A 13 15.39 3.10 10.82
C ASN A 13 13.93 2.65 10.99
N ASN A 14 13.32 2.07 9.95
CA ASN A 14 11.92 1.65 9.95
C ASN A 14 11.77 0.23 9.37
N PRO A 15 12.18 -0.82 10.13
CA PRO A 15 12.28 -2.18 9.59
C PRO A 15 10.97 -2.79 9.07
N THR A 16 9.85 -2.37 9.65
CA THR A 16 8.50 -2.81 9.26
C THR A 16 7.85 -1.91 8.21
N TRP A 17 8.52 -0.83 7.77
CA TRP A 17 7.95 0.15 6.85
C TRP A 17 6.59 0.73 7.29
N HIS A 18 6.32 0.75 8.60
CA HIS A 18 5.06 1.17 9.20
C HIS A 18 3.83 0.35 8.77
N GLU A 19 4.04 -0.93 8.45
CA GLU A 19 2.96 -1.86 8.14
C GLU A 19 1.93 -1.98 9.26
N GLU A 20 2.35 -1.83 10.52
CA GLU A 20 1.50 -1.93 11.71
C GLU A 20 0.30 -0.97 11.69
N ASP A 21 0.44 0.18 11.03
CA ASP A 21 -0.63 1.18 10.92
C ASP A 21 -1.59 0.91 9.76
N SER A 22 -1.20 0.04 8.83
CA SER A 22 -1.92 -0.17 7.56
C SER A 22 -3.35 -0.68 7.75
N PRO A 23 -3.65 -1.59 8.70
CA PRO A 23 -5.03 -2.00 8.99
C PRO A 23 -5.93 -0.80 9.36
N TRP A 24 -5.44 0.10 10.21
CA TRP A 24 -6.20 1.30 10.59
C TRP A 24 -6.39 2.25 9.40
N LYS A 25 -5.33 2.49 8.62
CA LYS A 25 -5.36 3.35 7.41
C LYS A 25 -6.37 2.83 6.38
N ALA A 26 -6.36 1.52 6.11
CA ALA A 26 -7.27 0.88 5.17
C ALA A 26 -8.74 1.05 5.57
N VAL A 27 -9.06 0.92 6.87
CA VAL A 27 -10.41 1.16 7.39
C VAL A 27 -10.84 2.61 7.16
N GLN A 28 -9.96 3.60 7.36
CA GLN A 28 -10.31 5.00 7.12
C GLN A 28 -10.55 5.29 5.63
N ILE A 29 -9.70 4.75 4.75
CA ILE A 29 -9.86 4.89 3.29
C ILE A 29 -11.20 4.29 2.85
N LYS A 30 -11.53 3.08 3.30
CA LYS A 30 -12.83 2.44 3.03
C LYS A 30 -14.00 3.33 3.48
N LYS A 31 -13.95 3.88 4.69
CA LYS A 31 -14.98 4.80 5.19
C LYS A 31 -15.15 6.03 4.30
N ILE A 32 -14.05 6.61 3.82
CA ILE A 32 -14.09 7.77 2.91
C ILE A 32 -14.75 7.39 1.59
N ILE A 33 -14.37 6.26 0.99
CA ILE A 33 -14.96 5.75 -0.27
C ILE A 33 -16.46 5.54 -0.11
N GLU A 34 -16.88 4.85 0.95
CA GLU A 34 -18.29 4.52 1.20
C GLU A 34 -19.13 5.74 1.54
N LYS A 35 -18.62 6.64 2.39
CA LYS A 35 -19.32 7.88 2.78
C LYS A 35 -19.62 8.77 1.58
N ASN A 36 -18.76 8.73 0.54
CA ASN A 36 -18.94 9.50 -0.68
C ASN A 36 -19.58 8.70 -1.83
N SER A 37 -20.09 7.49 -1.53
CA SER A 37 -20.72 6.59 -2.51
C SER A 37 -19.87 6.37 -3.77
N LEU A 38 -18.55 6.28 -3.58
CA LEU A 38 -17.61 6.04 -4.67
C LEU A 38 -17.56 4.54 -4.98
N HIS A 39 -17.62 4.20 -6.28
CA HIS A 39 -17.56 2.82 -6.76
C HIS A 39 -16.39 2.62 -7.73
N PRO A 40 -15.13 2.87 -7.32
CA PRO A 40 -13.99 2.71 -8.22
C PRO A 40 -13.76 1.23 -8.55
N ASN A 41 -13.54 0.90 -9.81
CA ASN A 41 -13.13 -0.44 -10.22
C ASN A 41 -11.61 -0.66 -10.05
N LYS A 42 -10.85 0.44 -10.10
CA LYS A 42 -9.39 0.47 -9.96
C LYS A 42 -8.99 1.46 -8.88
N ILE A 43 -8.14 1.04 -7.96
CA ILE A 43 -7.62 1.86 -6.87
C ILE A 43 -6.09 1.88 -6.99
N CYS A 44 -5.50 3.06 -6.87
CA CYS A 44 -4.06 3.26 -6.97
C CYS A 44 -3.52 3.99 -5.74
N GLU A 45 -2.35 3.59 -5.26
CA GLU A 45 -1.57 4.29 -4.24
C GLU A 45 -0.20 4.69 -4.81
N ILE A 46 0.12 5.98 -4.74
CA ILE A 46 1.41 6.54 -5.16
C ILE A 46 2.30 6.67 -3.92
N GLY A 47 3.47 6.03 -3.93
CA GLY A 47 4.28 5.85 -2.73
C GLY A 47 3.66 4.79 -1.81
N CYS A 48 3.40 3.60 -2.34
CA CYS A 48 2.70 2.54 -1.60
C CYS A 48 3.54 1.87 -0.50
N GLY A 49 4.83 2.21 -0.37
CA GLY A 49 5.70 1.68 0.67
C GLY A 49 5.76 0.15 0.61
N ALA A 50 5.42 -0.54 1.71
CA ALA A 50 5.38 -1.99 1.75
C ALA A 50 4.09 -2.62 1.18
N GLY A 51 3.16 -1.80 0.69
CA GLY A 51 1.95 -2.23 -0.04
C GLY A 51 0.83 -2.78 0.85
N GLU A 52 0.98 -2.69 2.16
CA GLU A 52 0.05 -3.32 3.10
C GLU A 52 -1.32 -2.62 3.13
N VAL A 53 -1.40 -1.31 2.88
CA VAL A 53 -2.69 -0.61 2.74
C VAL A 53 -3.51 -1.18 1.58
N LEU A 54 -2.89 -1.35 0.41
CA LEU A 54 -3.55 -1.99 -0.75
C LEU A 54 -3.92 -3.44 -0.47
N ASN A 55 -3.07 -4.21 0.21
CA ASN A 55 -3.36 -5.59 0.61
C ASN A 55 -4.61 -5.65 1.51
N GLN A 56 -4.68 -4.82 2.56
CA GLN A 56 -5.83 -4.73 3.46
C GLN A 56 -7.11 -4.31 2.73
N LEU A 57 -7.02 -3.28 1.87
CA LEU A 57 -8.17 -2.86 1.06
C LEU A 57 -8.65 -3.97 0.11
N SER A 58 -7.73 -4.74 -0.48
CA SER A 58 -8.09 -5.88 -1.32
C SER A 58 -8.83 -6.96 -0.54
N ASN A 59 -8.47 -7.19 0.73
CA ASN A 59 -9.17 -8.14 1.59
C ASN A 59 -10.58 -7.65 1.95
N HIS A 60 -10.79 -6.34 2.09
CA HIS A 60 -12.12 -5.77 2.34
C HIS A 60 -13.06 -5.83 1.12
N TYR A 61 -12.53 -5.63 -0.08
CA TYR A 61 -13.34 -5.56 -1.32
C TYR A 61 -13.39 -6.88 -2.11
N GLY A 62 -12.49 -7.83 -1.84
CA GLY A 62 -12.35 -9.07 -2.59
C GLY A 62 -11.94 -8.85 -4.05
N ASP A 63 -12.22 -9.83 -4.91
CA ASP A 63 -11.79 -9.84 -6.32
C ASP A 63 -12.53 -8.84 -7.24
N LYS A 64 -13.42 -8.03 -6.67
CA LYS A 64 -14.27 -7.07 -7.41
C LYS A 64 -13.50 -5.82 -7.87
N LYS A 65 -12.30 -5.58 -7.35
CA LYS A 65 -11.51 -4.37 -7.63
C LYS A 65 -10.08 -4.73 -7.97
N GLU A 66 -9.44 -3.90 -8.78
CA GLU A 66 -8.02 -3.97 -9.10
C GLU A 66 -7.25 -2.92 -8.28
N PHE A 67 -6.08 -3.31 -7.78
CA PHE A 67 -5.25 -2.47 -6.91
C PHE A 67 -3.86 -2.31 -7.54
N PHE A 68 -3.38 -1.07 -7.60
CA PHE A 68 -2.09 -0.71 -8.19
C PHE A 68 -1.26 0.09 -7.19
N GLY A 69 0.00 -0.29 -7.00
CA GLY A 69 0.95 0.42 -6.16
C GLY A 69 2.14 0.87 -6.98
N TYR A 70 2.59 2.11 -6.76
CA TYR A 70 3.84 2.62 -7.32
C TYR A 70 4.77 3.02 -6.19
N GLU A 71 5.99 2.51 -6.22
CA GLU A 71 7.00 2.75 -5.19
C GLU A 71 8.38 2.89 -5.83
N ILE A 72 9.17 3.85 -5.34
CA ILE A 72 10.51 4.15 -5.86
C ILE A 72 11.61 3.45 -5.06
N SER A 73 11.36 3.12 -3.79
CA SER A 73 12.31 2.44 -2.92
C SER A 73 12.45 0.97 -3.30
N PRO A 74 13.64 0.51 -3.72
CA PRO A 74 13.86 -0.90 -4.04
C PRO A 74 13.55 -1.82 -2.85
N GLN A 75 13.87 -1.38 -1.64
CA GLN A 75 13.67 -2.17 -0.43
C GLN A 75 12.18 -2.28 -0.06
N ALA A 76 11.40 -1.24 -0.31
CA ALA A 76 9.95 -1.28 -0.14
C ALA A 76 9.28 -2.15 -1.21
N LEU A 77 9.78 -2.11 -2.46
CA LEU A 77 9.33 -2.99 -3.54
C LEU A 77 9.52 -4.47 -3.20
N GLU A 78 10.61 -4.85 -2.53
CA GLU A 78 10.80 -6.23 -2.02
C GLU A 78 9.69 -6.67 -1.05
N LEU A 79 9.19 -5.75 -0.22
CA LEU A 79 8.10 -6.03 0.73
C LEU A 79 6.74 -6.07 0.03
N CYS A 80 6.50 -5.15 -0.91
CA CYS A 80 5.31 -5.11 -1.76
C CYS A 80 5.15 -6.39 -2.58
N ALA A 81 6.22 -6.84 -3.24
CA ALA A 81 6.18 -7.99 -4.15
C ALA A 81 5.66 -9.26 -3.49
N LYS A 82 5.93 -9.44 -2.19
CA LYS A 82 5.44 -10.60 -1.40
C LYS A 82 3.93 -10.59 -1.19
N LYS A 83 3.28 -9.43 -1.32
CA LYS A 83 1.84 -9.23 -1.11
C LYS A 83 1.08 -8.98 -2.40
N SER A 84 1.81 -8.66 -3.47
CA SER A 84 1.24 -8.46 -4.79
C SER A 84 0.49 -9.72 -5.22
N LYS A 85 -0.80 -9.56 -5.48
CA LYS A 85 -1.66 -10.61 -6.01
C LYS A 85 -1.58 -10.48 -7.53
N HIS A 86 -0.59 -11.10 -8.15
CA HIS A 86 -0.53 -11.19 -9.61
C HIS A 86 -1.82 -11.83 -10.12
N LYS A 87 -2.54 -11.10 -10.98
CA LYS A 87 -3.51 -11.70 -11.91
C LYS A 87 -2.80 -11.94 -13.24
#